data_AF-A0A959Y7T9-F1
#
_entry.id   AF-A0A959Y7T9-F1
#
_cell.length_a   1.000
_cell.length_b   1.000
_cell.length_c   1.000
_cell.angle_alpha   90.00
_cell.angle_beta   90.00
_cell.angle_gamma   90.00
#
_symmetry.space_group_name_H-M   'P 1'
#
loop_
_entity.id
_entity.type
_entity.pdbx_description
1 polymer ?
#
loop_
_entity_poly.entity_id
_entity_poly.type
_entity_poly.pdbx_seq_one_letter_code
_entity_poly.pdbx_strand_id
1 'polypeptide(L)'
;RVFYDQLGIPVFNAVGNHDLDGGDYEALLGPTSFAFDVGPDRFVVLDTERDDGRIIGRQAELLFEATELARQGRIRNLFVISHRPVWAEVQPMFDGMFEHNTRSVLAQGPGPGVLEALDAAAAGAGVFWFAGSMGGGAPASILWQVMPSGVVYGMSAVRDEPRDALLLVSVDDDGVHPEALSLTGRELPEVEDLDVAYWRSKQGVPQPFNWRLLPLNTWNVISDRAFWWGMAAMLVMSMLLRRIVRR
;
A
#
# COMPACT_ATOMS: atom_id res chain seq x y z
N ARG A 1 23.98 -11.12 -8.71
CA ARG A 1 22.95 -11.72 -7.86
C ARG A 1 22.03 -10.61 -7.44
N VAL A 2 20.77 -10.68 -7.86
CA VAL A 2 19.78 -9.65 -7.55
C VAL A 2 19.41 -9.81 -6.08
N PHE A 3 19.06 -8.73 -5.38
CA PHE A 3 18.71 -8.73 -3.94
C PHE A 3 17.74 -9.86 -3.56
N TYR A 4 16.75 -10.15 -4.40
CA TYR A 4 15.73 -11.17 -4.18
C TYR A 4 16.28 -12.61 -4.11
N ASP A 5 17.40 -12.91 -4.78
CA ASP A 5 18.04 -14.24 -4.73
C ASP A 5 18.57 -14.58 -3.32
N GLN A 6 18.70 -13.59 -2.44
CA GLN A 6 19.28 -13.74 -1.10
C GLN A 6 18.24 -13.98 0.00
N LEU A 7 16.96 -13.74 -0.27
CA LEU A 7 15.93 -13.76 0.78
C LEU A 7 15.57 -15.17 1.26
N GLY A 8 15.91 -16.21 0.49
CA GLY A 8 15.62 -17.61 0.85
C GLY A 8 14.13 -17.96 0.90
N ILE A 9 13.26 -16.98 0.63
CA ILE A 9 11.81 -17.08 0.60
C ILE A 9 11.29 -16.57 -0.74
N PRO A 10 10.17 -17.12 -1.25
CA PRO A 10 9.50 -16.56 -2.43
C PRO A 10 9.06 -15.13 -2.16
N VAL A 11 9.19 -14.27 -3.19
CA VAL A 11 8.68 -12.90 -3.17
C VAL A 11 7.69 -12.75 -4.30
N PHE A 12 6.51 -12.27 -3.97
CA PHE A 12 5.45 -11.91 -4.91
C PHE A 12 5.21 -10.40 -4.82
N ASN A 13 5.02 -9.77 -5.97
CA ASN A 13 4.82 -8.32 -6.04
C ASN A 13 3.43 -8.00 -6.62
N ALA A 14 2.70 -7.10 -5.96
CA ALA A 14 1.50 -6.46 -6.50
C ALA A 14 1.90 -5.08 -7.01
N VAL A 15 1.72 -4.84 -8.30
CA VAL A 15 2.19 -3.59 -8.93
C VAL A 15 1.47 -2.36 -8.39
N GLY A 16 2.24 -1.31 -8.14
CA GLY A 16 1.75 0.03 -7.86
C GLY A 16 2.07 1.03 -8.97
N ASN A 17 1.59 2.25 -8.79
CA ASN A 17 1.65 3.30 -9.81
C ASN A 17 3.07 3.66 -10.28
N HIS A 18 4.10 3.35 -9.50
CA HIS A 18 5.51 3.60 -9.84
C HIS A 18 6.20 2.40 -10.52
N ASP A 19 5.62 1.20 -10.49
CA ASP A 19 6.22 0.00 -11.05
C ASP A 19 6.03 -0.10 -12.57
N LEU A 20 4.96 0.53 -13.08
CA LEU A 20 4.59 0.48 -14.49
C LEU A 20 5.24 1.61 -15.32
N ASP A 21 6.00 2.50 -14.66
CA ASP A 21 6.76 3.57 -15.32
C ASP A 21 7.91 2.96 -16.13
N GLY A 22 7.71 2.82 -17.45
CA GLY A 22 8.73 2.34 -18.39
C GLY A 22 8.35 1.10 -19.20
N GLY A 23 7.25 0.43 -18.87
CA GLY A 23 6.63 -0.62 -19.72
C GLY A 23 7.31 -1.99 -19.73
N ASP A 24 8.46 -2.17 -19.08
CA ASP A 24 9.20 -3.44 -19.09
C ASP A 24 8.84 -4.39 -17.93
N TYR A 25 7.92 -4.00 -17.05
CA TYR A 25 7.59 -4.78 -15.83
C TYR A 25 7.25 -6.24 -16.15
N GLU A 26 6.26 -6.48 -17.03
CA GLU A 26 5.80 -7.85 -17.31
C GLU A 26 6.86 -8.71 -18.01
N ALA A 27 7.75 -8.09 -18.80
CA ALA A 27 8.85 -8.78 -19.45
C ALA A 27 9.91 -9.25 -18.44
N LEU A 28 10.06 -8.54 -17.31
CA LEU A 28 11.07 -8.82 -16.28
C LEU A 28 10.54 -9.69 -15.14
N LEU A 29 9.30 -9.44 -14.70
CA LEU A 29 8.73 -9.98 -13.47
C LEU A 29 7.47 -10.83 -13.68
N GLY A 30 6.96 -10.92 -14.92
CA GLY A 30 5.78 -11.70 -15.26
C GLY A 30 4.46 -10.93 -15.11
N PRO A 31 3.32 -11.63 -15.15
CA PRO A 31 2.01 -10.98 -15.23
C PRO A 31 1.73 -10.11 -13.99
N THR A 32 1.03 -8.99 -14.17
CA THR A 32 0.66 -8.09 -13.06
C THR A 32 -0.53 -8.57 -12.24
N SER A 33 -1.26 -9.58 -12.73
CA SER A 33 -2.33 -10.26 -12.00
C SER A 33 -2.24 -11.78 -12.14
N PHE A 34 -2.35 -12.47 -11.03
CA PHE A 34 -2.19 -13.92 -10.96
C PHE A 34 -2.75 -14.46 -9.64
N ALA A 35 -2.88 -15.79 -9.56
CA ALA A 35 -3.29 -16.48 -8.35
C ALA A 35 -2.38 -17.67 -8.09
N PHE A 36 -2.19 -18.01 -6.83
CA PHE A 36 -1.39 -19.16 -6.41
C PHE A 36 -1.90 -19.71 -5.07
N ASP A 37 -1.50 -20.94 -4.76
CA ASP A 37 -1.88 -21.63 -3.52
C ASP A 37 -0.66 -21.86 -2.64
N VAL A 38 -0.83 -21.70 -1.34
CA VAL A 38 0.12 -22.13 -0.31
C VAL A 38 -0.64 -23.01 0.67
N GLY A 39 -0.48 -24.34 0.55
CA GLY A 39 -1.27 -25.28 1.34
C GLY A 39 -2.77 -25.09 1.09
N PRO A 40 -3.60 -24.88 2.13
CA PRO A 40 -5.04 -24.66 1.98
C PRO A 40 -5.41 -23.20 1.66
N ASP A 41 -4.43 -22.29 1.53
CA ASP A 41 -4.68 -20.86 1.35
C ASP A 41 -4.50 -20.45 -0.12
N ARG A 42 -5.43 -19.62 -0.61
CA ARG A 42 -5.40 -19.06 -1.96
C ARG A 42 -5.03 -17.59 -1.89
N PHE A 43 -4.06 -17.21 -2.73
CA PHE A 43 -3.64 -15.83 -2.93
C PHE A 43 -4.08 -15.36 -4.32
N VAL A 44 -4.62 -14.15 -4.39
CA VAL A 44 -4.98 -13.46 -5.63
C VAL A 44 -4.30 -12.10 -5.64
N VAL A 45 -3.39 -11.90 -6.58
CA VAL A 45 -2.70 -10.63 -6.79
C VAL A 45 -3.39 -9.88 -7.92
N LEU A 46 -3.78 -8.63 -7.65
CA LEU A 46 -4.52 -7.76 -8.54
C LEU A 46 -3.71 -6.51 -8.89
N ASP A 47 -3.75 -6.14 -10.17
CA ASP A 47 -3.27 -4.88 -10.69
C ASP A 47 -4.41 -3.86 -10.67
N THR A 48 -4.35 -2.97 -9.66
CA THR A 48 -5.32 -1.89 -9.47
C THR A 48 -4.86 -0.58 -10.12
N GLU A 49 -3.73 -0.58 -10.82
CA GLU A 49 -3.29 0.56 -11.63
C GLU A 49 -3.92 0.53 -13.02
N ARG A 50 -4.40 -0.63 -13.47
CA ARG A 50 -5.13 -0.81 -14.71
C ARG A 50 -6.61 -0.45 -14.57
N ASP A 51 -7.22 -0.13 -15.72
CA ASP A 51 -8.66 0.03 -15.88
C ASP A 51 -9.36 0.99 -14.89
N ASP A 52 -8.60 1.97 -14.38
CA ASP A 52 -9.00 2.93 -13.34
C ASP A 52 -9.39 2.22 -12.02
N GLY A 53 -8.62 1.20 -11.62
CA GLY A 53 -8.84 0.44 -10.38
C GLY A 53 -9.91 -0.64 -10.48
N ARG A 54 -10.58 -0.79 -11.62
CA ARG A 54 -11.64 -1.78 -11.79
C ARG A 54 -11.08 -3.18 -12.02
N ILE A 55 -11.67 -4.15 -11.33
CA ILE A 55 -11.34 -5.57 -11.44
C ILE A 55 -12.24 -6.16 -12.52
N ILE A 56 -11.73 -6.19 -13.75
CA ILE A 56 -12.44 -6.68 -14.94
C ILE A 56 -11.61 -7.69 -15.73
N GLY A 57 -12.24 -8.37 -16.69
CA GLY A 57 -11.59 -9.35 -17.55
C GLY A 57 -10.92 -10.46 -16.75
N ARG A 58 -9.65 -10.74 -17.05
CA ARG A 58 -8.90 -11.82 -16.39
C ARG A 58 -8.80 -11.66 -14.88
N GLN A 59 -8.69 -10.42 -14.37
CA GLN A 59 -8.59 -10.17 -12.93
C GLN A 59 -9.88 -10.55 -12.21
N ALA A 60 -11.02 -10.26 -12.84
CA ALA A 60 -12.33 -10.64 -12.32
C ALA A 60 -12.50 -12.16 -12.32
N GLU A 61 -12.09 -12.84 -13.39
CA GLU A 61 -12.13 -14.32 -13.44
C GLU A 61 -11.33 -14.94 -12.29
N LEU A 62 -10.10 -14.48 -12.07
CA LEU A 62 -9.24 -14.97 -10.98
C LEU A 62 -9.89 -14.75 -9.61
N LEU A 63 -10.43 -13.54 -9.37
CA LEU A 63 -11.04 -13.20 -8.10
C LEU A 63 -12.34 -13.98 -7.86
N PHE A 64 -13.24 -14.03 -8.85
CA PHE A 64 -14.52 -14.72 -8.70
C PHE A 64 -14.36 -16.24 -8.54
N GLU A 65 -13.41 -16.85 -9.24
CA GLU A 65 -13.04 -18.25 -9.01
C GLU A 65 -12.59 -18.47 -7.56
N ALA A 66 -11.72 -17.60 -7.05
CA ALA A 66 -11.22 -17.69 -5.68
C ALA A 66 -12.32 -17.48 -4.64
N THR A 67 -13.23 -16.51 -4.84
CA THR A 67 -14.38 -16.30 -3.94
C THR A 67 -15.32 -17.50 -3.93
N GLU A 68 -15.50 -18.18 -5.06
CA GLU A 68 -16.35 -19.36 -5.13
C GLU A 68 -15.70 -20.56 -4.42
N LEU A 69 -14.38 -20.73 -4.53
CA LEU A 69 -13.64 -21.73 -3.76
C LEU A 69 -13.75 -21.48 -2.24
N ALA A 70 -13.61 -20.22 -1.81
CA ALA A 70 -13.78 -19.80 -0.42
C ALA A 70 -15.21 -20.09 0.07
N ARG A 71 -16.22 -19.67 -0.69
CA ARG A 71 -17.63 -19.89 -0.36
C ARG A 71 -17.99 -21.38 -0.22
N GLN A 72 -17.34 -22.23 -1.01
CA GLN A 72 -17.50 -23.69 -0.95
C GLN A 72 -16.68 -24.37 0.17
N GLY A 73 -15.90 -23.61 0.95
CA GLY A 73 -15.00 -24.15 1.98
C GLY A 73 -13.86 -25.00 1.42
N ARG A 74 -13.48 -24.77 0.15
CA ARG A 74 -12.41 -25.53 -0.53
C ARG A 74 -11.01 -24.98 -0.27
N ILE A 75 -10.94 -23.79 0.29
CA ILE A 75 -9.73 -23.13 0.78
C ILE A 75 -10.00 -22.63 2.20
N ARG A 76 -8.96 -22.55 3.03
CA ARG A 76 -9.04 -22.07 4.41
C ARG A 76 -9.09 -20.54 4.45
N ASN A 77 -8.20 -19.90 3.70
CA ASN A 77 -8.14 -18.44 3.58
C ASN A 77 -8.04 -17.99 2.11
N LEU A 78 -8.63 -16.84 1.83
CA LEU A 78 -8.48 -16.07 0.60
C LEU A 78 -7.76 -14.76 0.92
N PHE A 79 -6.54 -14.60 0.38
CA PHE A 79 -5.76 -13.37 0.47
C PHE A 79 -5.77 -12.64 -0.88
N VAL A 80 -6.39 -11.47 -0.92
CA VAL A 80 -6.38 -10.56 -2.07
C VAL A 80 -5.33 -9.47 -1.83
N ILE A 81 -4.39 -9.31 -2.74
CA ILE A 81 -3.29 -8.34 -2.62
C ILE A 81 -3.38 -7.35 -3.78
N SER A 82 -3.37 -6.05 -3.49
CA SER A 82 -3.35 -4.99 -4.50
C SER A 82 -2.58 -3.76 -4.02
N HIS A 83 -2.28 -2.83 -4.92
CA HIS A 83 -1.69 -1.54 -4.51
C HIS A 83 -2.73 -0.53 -4.05
N ARG A 84 -3.73 -0.18 -4.87
CA ARG A 84 -4.76 0.80 -4.50
C ARG A 84 -5.83 0.16 -3.60
N PRO A 85 -6.30 0.87 -2.58
CA PRO A 85 -7.45 0.44 -1.76
C PRO A 85 -8.77 0.74 -2.47
N VAL A 86 -9.02 0.16 -3.64
CA VAL A 86 -10.21 0.45 -4.47
C VAL A 86 -11.53 0.13 -3.75
N TRP A 87 -11.51 -0.82 -2.81
CA TRP A 87 -12.64 -1.13 -1.93
C TRP A 87 -13.05 0.06 -1.04
N ALA A 88 -12.13 0.98 -0.73
CA ALA A 88 -12.41 2.13 0.13
C ALA A 88 -13.21 3.22 -0.59
N GLU A 89 -13.16 3.27 -1.92
CA GLU A 89 -13.74 4.37 -2.70
C GLU A 89 -15.28 4.36 -2.72
N VAL A 90 -15.89 3.21 -2.42
CA VAL A 90 -17.35 2.99 -2.47
C VAL A 90 -17.95 2.69 -1.11
N GLN A 91 -17.15 2.78 -0.05
CA GLN A 91 -17.54 2.42 1.31
C GLN A 91 -17.50 3.66 2.22
N PRO A 92 -18.67 4.17 2.68
CA PRO A 92 -18.75 5.44 3.42
C PRO A 92 -17.90 5.52 4.69
N MET A 93 -17.55 4.38 5.29
CA MET A 93 -16.68 4.37 6.47
C MET A 93 -15.25 4.83 6.18
N PHE A 94 -14.81 4.80 4.92
CA PHE A 94 -13.48 5.25 4.51
C PHE A 94 -13.48 6.65 3.89
N ASP A 95 -14.62 7.35 3.86
CA ASP A 95 -14.74 8.69 3.32
C ASP A 95 -13.71 9.65 3.95
N GLY A 96 -12.95 10.33 3.09
CA GLY A 96 -11.93 11.31 3.50
C GLY A 96 -10.66 10.72 4.14
N MET A 97 -10.58 9.40 4.35
CA MET A 97 -9.40 8.79 5.01
C MET A 97 -8.18 8.71 4.09
N PHE A 98 -8.41 8.60 2.77
CA PHE A 98 -7.39 8.28 1.77
C PHE A 98 -7.24 9.37 0.70
N GLU A 99 -7.56 10.63 1.05
CA GLU A 99 -7.54 11.76 0.10
C GLU A 99 -6.18 12.01 -0.56
N HIS A 100 -5.09 11.57 0.06
CA HIS A 100 -3.72 11.75 -0.43
C HIS A 100 -3.13 10.50 -1.08
N ASN A 101 -3.93 9.46 -1.30
CA ASN A 101 -3.49 8.22 -1.94
C ASN A 101 -3.61 8.34 -3.47
N THR A 102 -3.00 7.43 -4.21
CA THR A 102 -3.34 7.26 -5.63
C THR A 102 -4.77 6.75 -5.73
N ARG A 103 -5.64 7.50 -6.41
CA ARG A 103 -7.08 7.21 -6.55
C ARG A 103 -7.48 6.99 -7.99
N SER A 104 -8.60 6.30 -8.17
CA SER A 104 -9.28 6.25 -9.46
C SER A 104 -9.74 7.66 -9.87
N VAL A 105 -9.66 7.98 -11.16
CA VAL A 105 -10.08 9.27 -11.70
C VAL A 105 -11.58 9.49 -11.45
N LEU A 106 -12.36 8.41 -11.53
CA LEU A 106 -13.81 8.45 -11.42
C LEU A 106 -14.34 7.86 -10.10
N ALA A 107 -13.46 7.47 -9.17
CA ALA A 107 -13.81 6.87 -7.87
C ALA A 107 -14.88 5.76 -7.97
N GLN A 108 -14.73 4.83 -8.93
CA GLN A 108 -15.75 3.81 -9.24
C GLN A 108 -15.64 2.55 -8.36
N GLY A 109 -14.60 2.45 -7.54
CA GLY A 109 -14.30 1.25 -6.77
C GLY A 109 -13.93 0.04 -7.64
N PRO A 110 -14.02 -1.18 -7.08
CA PRO A 110 -13.49 -2.39 -7.73
C PRO A 110 -14.32 -2.88 -8.92
N GLY A 111 -15.50 -2.32 -9.17
CA GLY A 111 -16.46 -2.82 -10.15
C GLY A 111 -17.58 -3.66 -9.52
N PRO A 112 -18.61 -4.01 -10.32
CA PRO A 112 -19.84 -4.60 -9.82
C PRO A 112 -19.64 -6.02 -9.30
N GLY A 113 -20.25 -6.35 -8.17
CA GLY A 113 -20.31 -7.70 -7.62
C GLY A 113 -19.05 -8.14 -6.86
N VAL A 114 -17.96 -7.37 -6.89
CA VAL A 114 -16.70 -7.74 -6.25
C VAL A 114 -16.83 -7.77 -4.73
N LEU A 115 -17.38 -6.72 -4.13
CA LEU A 115 -17.52 -6.64 -2.68
C LEU A 115 -18.54 -7.66 -2.18
N GLU A 116 -19.64 -7.85 -2.92
CA GLU A 116 -20.66 -8.84 -2.61
C GLU A 116 -20.12 -10.28 -2.68
N ALA A 117 -19.23 -10.57 -3.62
CA ALA A 117 -18.59 -11.88 -3.73
C ALA A 117 -17.62 -12.14 -2.57
N LEU A 118 -16.88 -11.13 -2.11
CA LEU A 118 -16.02 -11.24 -0.93
C LEU A 118 -16.84 -11.47 0.34
N ASP A 119 -17.93 -10.72 0.51
CA ASP A 119 -18.86 -10.90 1.64
C ASP A 119 -19.47 -12.31 1.65
N ALA A 120 -19.86 -12.84 0.48
CA ALA A 120 -20.36 -14.20 0.37
C ALA A 120 -19.27 -15.26 0.66
N ALA A 121 -18.04 -15.01 0.25
CA ALA A 121 -16.88 -15.89 0.49
C ALA A 121 -16.53 -16.00 1.98
N ALA A 122 -16.71 -14.92 2.75
CA ALA A 122 -16.42 -14.88 4.19
C ALA A 122 -17.27 -15.84 5.03
N ALA A 123 -18.36 -16.39 4.47
CA ALA A 123 -19.15 -17.43 5.12
C ALA A 123 -18.46 -18.81 5.15
N GLY A 124 -17.47 -19.05 4.27
CA GLY A 124 -16.82 -20.36 4.12
C GLY A 124 -15.31 -20.39 4.37
N ALA A 125 -14.65 -19.22 4.37
CA ALA A 125 -13.20 -19.09 4.55
C ALA A 125 -12.86 -17.73 5.20
N GLY A 126 -11.65 -17.59 5.74
CA GLY A 126 -11.12 -16.27 6.09
C GLY A 126 -10.86 -15.45 4.83
N VAL A 127 -11.32 -14.20 4.76
CA VAL A 127 -11.17 -13.34 3.57
C VAL A 127 -10.45 -12.06 3.96
N PHE A 128 -9.32 -11.81 3.32
CA PHE A 128 -8.44 -10.68 3.59
C PHE A 128 -8.13 -9.95 2.30
N TRP A 129 -8.28 -8.63 2.26
CA TRP A 129 -7.82 -7.81 1.17
C TRP A 129 -6.81 -6.78 1.68
N PHE A 130 -5.54 -7.01 1.34
CA PHE A 130 -4.43 -6.14 1.67
C PHE A 130 -4.14 -5.17 0.52
N ALA A 131 -4.14 -3.88 0.85
CA ALA A 131 -3.77 -2.81 -0.06
C ALA A 131 -2.52 -2.03 0.41
N GLY A 132 -1.88 -1.34 -0.52
CA GLY A 132 -0.81 -0.39 -0.25
C GLY A 132 -1.30 1.05 -0.39
N SER A 133 -0.55 1.85 -1.16
CA SER A 133 -0.91 3.21 -1.57
C SER A 133 -1.44 4.07 -0.42
N MET A 134 -0.62 4.37 0.60
CA MET A 134 -0.97 5.35 1.65
C MET A 134 -0.24 6.68 1.43
N GLY A 135 -0.97 7.79 1.47
CA GLY A 135 -0.42 9.14 1.40
C GLY A 135 0.27 9.58 2.70
N GLY A 136 1.04 10.67 2.64
CA GLY A 136 1.83 11.18 3.76
C GLY A 136 1.01 11.61 4.99
N GLY A 137 -0.27 11.93 4.81
CA GLY A 137 -1.17 12.30 5.91
C GLY A 137 -1.68 11.13 6.75
N ALA A 138 -1.44 9.88 6.35
CA ALA A 138 -2.00 8.73 7.07
C ALA A 138 -1.35 8.58 8.47
N PRO A 139 -2.15 8.42 9.54
CA PRO A 139 -1.70 8.48 10.92
C PRO A 139 -0.94 7.25 11.39
N ALA A 140 -1.06 6.13 10.67
CA ALA A 140 -0.36 4.88 10.91
C ALA A 140 0.10 4.29 9.59
N SER A 141 0.98 3.30 9.68
CA SER A 141 1.53 2.56 8.53
C SER A 141 0.73 1.31 8.22
N ILE A 142 -0.18 0.95 9.11
CA ILE A 142 -1.07 -0.20 9.01
C ILE A 142 -2.50 0.27 9.27
N LEU A 143 -3.43 -0.28 8.49
CA LEU A 143 -4.86 -0.29 8.80
C LEU A 143 -5.29 -1.74 8.92
N TRP A 144 -6.14 -2.04 9.88
CA TRP A 144 -6.79 -3.35 9.98
C TRP A 144 -8.27 -3.16 10.33
N GLN A 145 -9.14 -3.36 9.34
CA GLN A 145 -10.58 -3.19 9.52
C GLN A 145 -11.31 -4.50 9.25
N VAL A 146 -11.94 -5.03 10.31
CA VAL A 146 -12.86 -6.17 10.20
C VAL A 146 -14.25 -5.66 9.85
N MET A 147 -14.84 -6.18 8.80
CA MET A 147 -16.18 -5.83 8.34
C MET A 147 -17.25 -6.68 9.03
N PRO A 148 -18.53 -6.25 9.04
CA PRO A 148 -19.62 -7.07 9.58
C PRO A 148 -19.76 -8.46 8.94
N SER A 149 -19.34 -8.61 7.68
CA SER A 149 -19.31 -9.90 6.96
C SER A 149 -18.18 -10.83 7.41
N GLY A 150 -17.19 -10.32 8.16
CA GLY A 150 -15.96 -11.03 8.50
C GLY A 150 -14.80 -10.79 7.52
N VAL A 151 -15.03 -10.09 6.40
CA VAL A 151 -13.95 -9.65 5.50
C VAL A 151 -13.03 -8.69 6.24
N VAL A 152 -11.72 -8.88 6.10
CA VAL A 152 -10.71 -7.97 6.64
C VAL A 152 -10.14 -7.12 5.52
N TYR A 153 -10.29 -5.80 5.63
CA TYR A 153 -9.55 -4.84 4.81
C TYR A 153 -8.32 -4.39 5.58
N GLY A 154 -7.15 -4.78 5.09
CA GLY A 154 -5.88 -4.35 5.65
C GLY A 154 -5.14 -3.42 4.69
N MET A 155 -4.30 -2.56 5.25
CA MET A 155 -3.37 -1.79 4.44
C MET A 155 -1.99 -1.76 5.09
N SER A 156 -0.93 -1.67 4.29
CA SER A 156 0.43 -1.43 4.78
C SER A 156 1.21 -0.50 3.85
N ALA A 157 1.92 0.48 4.40
CA ALA A 157 2.83 1.33 3.63
C ALA A 157 4.01 1.85 4.47
N VAL A 158 5.19 1.87 3.84
CA VAL A 158 6.42 2.48 4.38
C VAL A 158 6.66 3.80 3.65
N ARG A 159 6.81 4.91 4.39
CA ARG A 159 6.80 6.28 3.86
C ARG A 159 7.95 7.16 4.37
N ASP A 160 8.99 6.54 4.92
CA ASP A 160 10.11 7.19 5.60
C ASP A 160 9.69 7.98 6.84
N GLU A 161 8.79 7.41 7.64
CA GLU A 161 8.24 8.01 8.85
C GLU A 161 8.72 7.28 10.12
N PRO A 162 8.88 7.95 11.28
CA PRO A 162 9.26 7.29 12.54
C PRO A 162 8.33 6.16 12.99
N ARG A 163 7.10 6.16 12.48
CA ARG A 163 6.04 5.19 12.77
C ARG A 163 5.92 4.10 11.70
N ASP A 164 6.85 4.05 10.75
CA ASP A 164 6.85 3.02 9.72
C ASP A 164 6.99 1.63 10.32
N ALA A 165 6.13 0.74 9.83
CA ALA A 165 6.00 -0.61 10.30
C ALA A 165 5.62 -1.51 9.13
N LEU A 166 6.07 -2.77 9.18
CA LEU A 166 5.61 -3.81 8.28
C LEU A 166 4.43 -4.54 8.94
N LEU A 167 3.42 -4.87 8.15
CA LEU A 167 2.38 -5.82 8.56
C LEU A 167 2.93 -7.24 8.35
N LEU A 168 3.14 -7.96 9.44
CA LEU A 168 3.50 -9.37 9.42
C LEU A 168 2.23 -10.19 9.67
N VAL A 169 1.99 -11.19 8.84
CA VAL A 169 0.80 -12.05 8.96
C VAL A 169 1.27 -13.49 9.10
N SER A 170 0.98 -14.08 10.26
CA SER A 170 1.24 -15.50 10.52
C SER A 170 -0.06 -16.29 10.34
N VAL A 171 0.03 -17.47 9.74
CA VAL A 171 -1.12 -18.35 9.53
C VAL A 171 -0.80 -19.71 10.15
N ASP A 172 -1.68 -20.18 11.03
CA ASP A 172 -1.59 -21.48 11.67
C ASP A 172 -2.97 -22.17 11.74
N ASP A 173 -3.12 -23.15 12.64
CA ASP A 173 -4.38 -23.87 12.83
C ASP A 173 -5.41 -23.10 13.66
N ASP A 174 -4.97 -22.11 14.45
CA ASP A 174 -5.82 -21.24 15.24
C ASP A 174 -6.32 -20.03 14.43
N GLY A 175 -5.64 -19.68 13.34
CA GLY A 175 -6.13 -18.74 12.33
C GLY A 175 -5.06 -17.86 11.73
N VAL A 176 -5.43 -16.60 11.49
CA VAL A 176 -4.58 -15.56 10.91
C VAL A 176 -4.26 -14.54 11.98
N HIS A 177 -2.97 -14.34 12.27
CA HIS A 177 -2.47 -13.51 13.36
C HIS A 177 -1.64 -12.35 12.77
N PRO A 178 -2.18 -11.12 12.79
CA PRO A 178 -1.43 -9.95 12.34
C PRO A 178 -0.52 -9.40 13.44
N GLU A 179 0.66 -8.93 13.06
CA GLU A 179 1.62 -8.26 13.95
C GLU A 179 2.23 -7.04 13.25
N ALA A 180 2.47 -5.98 14.01
CA ALA A 180 3.14 -4.78 13.53
C ALA A 180 4.65 -4.84 13.83
N LEU A 181 5.48 -5.03 12.81
CA LEU A 181 6.93 -4.98 12.96
C LEU A 181 7.44 -3.55 12.75
N SER A 182 7.79 -2.87 13.84
CA SER A 182 8.36 -1.52 13.82
C SER A 182 9.71 -1.46 13.11
N LEU A 183 9.85 -0.60 12.10
CA LEU A 183 11.12 -0.40 11.39
C LEU A 183 12.10 0.51 12.15
N THR A 184 11.63 1.17 13.20
CA THR A 184 12.42 2.16 13.97
C THR A 184 12.63 1.76 15.43
N GLY A 185 12.07 0.62 15.84
CA GLY A 185 12.03 0.17 17.23
C GLY A 185 11.06 0.95 18.13
N ARG A 186 10.22 1.83 17.55
CA ARG A 186 9.13 2.49 18.27
C ARG A 186 8.05 1.46 18.63
N GLU A 187 7.53 1.55 19.84
CA GLU A 187 6.35 0.79 20.27
C GLU A 187 5.12 1.18 19.43
N LEU A 188 4.39 0.17 18.98
CA LEU A 188 3.20 0.32 18.14
C LEU A 188 1.99 -0.28 18.87
N PRO A 189 0.78 0.25 18.65
CA PRO A 189 -0.43 -0.46 19.03
C PRO A 189 -0.49 -1.84 18.37
N GLU A 190 -1.27 -2.74 18.95
CA GLU A 190 -1.65 -4.00 18.31
C GLU A 190 -2.33 -3.73 16.97
N VAL A 191 -2.18 -4.63 16.00
CA VAL A 191 -2.68 -4.38 14.64
C VAL A 191 -4.20 -4.22 14.63
N GLU A 192 -4.90 -4.99 15.45
CA GLU A 192 -6.35 -4.97 15.61
C GLU A 192 -6.87 -3.63 16.14
N ASP A 193 -6.04 -2.87 16.86
CA ASP A 193 -6.37 -1.53 17.34
C ASP A 193 -6.12 -0.44 16.27
N LEU A 194 -5.49 -0.77 15.14
CA LEU A 194 -5.21 0.16 14.04
C LEU A 194 -6.37 0.20 13.03
N ASP A 195 -7.59 0.28 13.54
CA ASP A 195 -8.82 0.27 12.75
C ASP A 195 -9.23 1.67 12.24
N VAL A 196 -10.40 1.76 11.58
CA VAL A 196 -10.95 3.05 11.11
C VAL A 196 -11.15 4.05 12.26
N ALA A 197 -11.56 3.60 13.45
CA ALA A 197 -11.79 4.48 14.58
C ALA A 197 -10.48 5.09 15.09
N TYR A 198 -9.43 4.28 15.23
CA TYR A 198 -8.10 4.76 15.55
C TYR A 198 -7.63 5.78 14.52
N TRP A 199 -7.71 5.45 13.24
CA TRP A 199 -7.27 6.33 12.16
C TRP A 199 -7.98 7.69 12.20
N ARG A 200 -9.31 7.69 12.35
CA ARG A 200 -10.09 8.93 12.49
C ARG A 200 -9.70 9.74 13.73
N SER A 201 -9.35 9.07 14.83
CA SER A 201 -8.91 9.75 16.06
C SER A 201 -7.54 10.44 15.95
N LYS A 202 -6.73 10.04 14.97
CA LYS A 202 -5.35 10.52 14.78
C LYS A 202 -5.18 11.41 13.54
N GLN A 203 -6.19 11.45 12.66
CA GLN A 203 -6.13 12.26 11.45
C GLN A 203 -6.01 13.75 11.79
N GLY A 204 -5.12 14.45 11.09
CA GLY A 204 -4.85 15.88 11.31
C GLY A 204 -4.01 16.20 12.55
N VAL A 205 -3.55 15.21 13.31
CA VAL A 205 -2.59 15.42 14.41
C VAL A 205 -1.19 15.64 13.81
N PRO A 206 -0.55 16.80 14.01
CA PRO A 206 0.77 17.07 13.48
C PRO A 206 1.78 16.08 14.04
N GLN A 207 2.58 15.47 13.16
CA GLN A 207 3.69 14.62 13.59
C GLN A 207 4.87 15.50 14.02
N PRO A 208 5.57 15.15 15.10
CA PRO A 208 6.79 15.83 15.47
C PRO A 208 7.85 15.64 14.37
N PHE A 209 8.63 16.69 14.11
CA PHE A 209 9.69 16.66 13.11
C PHE A 209 10.71 15.55 13.40
N ASN A 210 10.99 14.68 12.42
CA ASN A 210 11.96 13.60 12.57
C ASN A 210 13.39 14.12 12.38
N TRP A 211 14.01 14.56 13.47
CA TRP A 211 15.40 15.06 13.47
C TRP A 211 16.42 14.05 12.95
N ARG A 212 16.12 12.74 12.99
CA ARG A 212 17.03 11.70 12.47
C ARG A 212 17.15 11.71 10.95
N LEU A 213 16.16 12.25 10.24
CA LEU A 213 16.21 12.38 8.78
C LEU A 213 16.97 13.62 8.33
N LEU A 214 17.27 14.56 9.23
CA LEU A 214 17.96 15.80 8.87
C LEU A 214 19.31 15.54 8.18
N PRO A 215 20.19 14.62 8.66
CA PRO A 215 21.45 14.33 7.97
C PRO A 215 21.24 13.75 6.58
N LEU A 216 20.31 12.80 6.43
CA LEU A 216 19.99 12.16 5.15
C LEU A 216 19.42 13.16 4.15
N ASN A 217 18.42 13.95 4.56
CA ASN A 217 17.79 14.96 3.72
C ASN A 217 18.78 16.06 3.34
N THR A 218 19.62 16.49 4.28
CA THR A 218 20.69 17.47 3.98
C THR A 218 21.68 16.90 2.97
N TRP A 219 22.08 15.64 3.14
CA TRP A 219 22.96 14.97 2.19
C TRP A 219 22.33 14.86 0.81
N ASN A 220 21.08 14.41 0.71
CA ASN A 220 20.35 14.27 -0.54
C ASN A 220 20.28 15.63 -1.27
N VAL A 221 19.92 16.71 -0.56
CA VAL A 221 19.89 18.07 -1.13
C VAL A 221 21.26 18.52 -1.62
N ILE A 222 22.32 18.37 -0.82
CA ILE A 222 23.68 18.80 -1.21
C ILE A 222 24.25 17.93 -2.33
N SER A 223 23.87 16.66 -2.41
CA SER A 223 24.34 15.75 -3.45
C SER A 223 23.64 15.96 -4.80
N ASP A 224 22.50 16.64 -4.82
CA ASP A 224 21.74 16.93 -6.03
C ASP A 224 22.44 18.01 -6.89
N ARG A 225 22.54 17.78 -8.20
CA ARG A 225 23.11 18.74 -9.15
C ARG A 225 22.31 20.04 -9.20
N ALA A 226 20.99 19.97 -9.04
CA ALA A 226 20.11 21.13 -9.05
C ALA A 226 20.46 22.13 -7.93
N PHE A 227 20.82 21.62 -6.74
CA PHE A 227 21.28 22.46 -5.63
C PHE A 227 22.50 23.30 -6.02
N TRP A 228 23.51 22.67 -6.65
CA TRP A 228 24.73 23.36 -7.08
C TRP A 228 24.49 24.35 -8.22
N TRP A 229 23.63 24.02 -9.19
CA TRP A 229 23.23 24.98 -10.23
C TRP A 229 22.51 26.19 -9.62
N GLY A 230 21.63 25.97 -8.64
CA GLY A 230 20.97 27.03 -7.89
C GLY A 230 21.97 27.94 -7.17
N MET A 231 22.94 27.37 -6.46
CA MET A 231 24.00 28.16 -5.81
C MET A 231 24.84 28.96 -6.81
N ALA A 232 25.24 28.34 -7.93
CA ALA A 232 26.01 29.03 -8.96
C ALA A 232 25.24 30.21 -9.57
N ALA A 233 23.95 30.01 -9.86
CA ALA A 233 23.06 31.06 -10.35
C ALA A 233 22.93 32.21 -9.33
N MET A 234 22.74 31.90 -8.05
CA MET A 234 22.67 32.89 -6.98
C MET A 234 23.95 33.71 -6.86
N LEU A 235 25.12 33.08 -6.97
CA LEU A 235 26.42 33.76 -6.96
C LEU A 235 26.55 34.73 -8.14
N VAL A 236 26.19 34.31 -9.35
CA VAL A 236 26.20 35.15 -10.54
C VAL A 236 25.26 36.34 -10.38
N MET A 237 24.01 36.11 -9.94
CA MET A 237 23.06 37.19 -9.69
C MET A 237 23.58 38.18 -8.64
N SER A 238 24.16 37.68 -7.55
CA SER A 238 24.72 38.52 -6.49
C SER A 238 25.88 39.40 -6.99
N MET A 239 26.74 38.86 -7.86
CA MET A 239 27.82 39.61 -8.51
C MET A 239 27.27 40.71 -9.44
N LEU A 240 26.24 40.39 -10.23
CA LEU A 240 25.59 41.34 -11.12
C LEU A 240 24.92 42.47 -10.32
N LEU A 241 24.17 42.13 -9.27
CA LEU A 241 23.50 43.10 -8.40
C LEU A 241 24.50 44.05 -7.73
N ARG A 242 25.60 43.50 -7.20
CA ARG A 242 26.67 44.30 -6.59
C ARG A 242 27.32 45.25 -7.59
N ARG A 243 27.42 44.87 -8.86
CA ARG A 243 27.96 45.72 -9.93
C ARG A 243 26.99 46.85 -10.31
N ILE A 244 25.69 46.60 -10.24
CA ILE A 244 24.65 47.62 -10.46
C ILE A 244 24.64 48.63 -9.31
N VAL A 245 24.64 48.19 -8.06
CA VAL A 245 24.58 49.06 -6.87
C VAL A 245 25.85 49.92 -6.70
N ARG A 246 26.98 49.49 -7.26
CA ARG A 246 28.25 50.23 -7.22
C ARG A 246 28.42 51.24 -8.36
N ARG A 247 27.48 51.29 -9.31
CA ARG A 247 27.42 52.34 -10.34
C ARG A 247 26.50 53.45 -9.88
#